data_AF-A0A151X6F7-F1
#
_entry.id   AF-A0A151X6F7-F1
#
_cell.length_a   1.000
_cell.length_b   1.000
_cell.length_c   1.000
_cell.angle_alpha   90.00
_cell.angle_beta   90.00
_cell.angle_gamma   90.00
#
_symmetry.space_group_name_H-M   'P 1'
#
loop_
_entity.id
_entity.type
_entity.pdbx_description
1 polymer ?
#
loop_
_entity_poly.entity_id
_entity_poly.type
_entity_poly.pdbx_seq_one_letter_code
_entity_poly.pdbx_strand_id
1 'polypeptide(L)'
;MPSWRAIPVFKRVRKLYFVYNILLQHQKKNTRKRKFWIRPMFTQRMRRLQGASDNLVVEMQTTDCEKFFNYFRMTPELFDKLLSLIGLHIEKQELCRVPISSRTRLQLILRWLASGDSLAPLSYAFHIGANTASKIIKETCTALWEILKDRVFLQPTDENWQKVADDFERICQFPNCIGAVDGKHIMIQACI
;
A
#
# COMPACT_ATOMS: atom_id res chain seq x y z
N MET A 1 -41.94 -55.02 -16.19
CA MET A 1 -41.67 -53.78 -15.45
C MET A 1 -40.33 -53.90 -14.72
N PRO A 2 -39.37 -53.02 -15.01
CA PRO A 2 -38.66 -52.32 -13.93
C PRO A 2 -38.79 -50.80 -14.09
N SER A 3 -38.83 -50.10 -12.96
CA SER A 3 -39.24 -48.71 -12.80
C SER A 3 -38.14 -47.71 -13.16
N TRP A 4 -38.52 -46.66 -13.88
CA TRP A 4 -37.68 -45.55 -14.33
C TRP A 4 -37.28 -44.57 -13.21
N ARG A 5 -36.61 -45.04 -12.15
CA ARG A 5 -36.09 -44.18 -11.06
C ARG A 5 -34.59 -43.87 -11.14
N ALA A 6 -33.96 -43.97 -12.32
CA ALA A 6 -32.52 -43.66 -12.51
C ALA A 6 -32.23 -42.32 -13.24
N ILE A 7 -33.27 -41.63 -13.72
CA ILE A 7 -33.14 -40.39 -14.51
C ILE A 7 -32.62 -39.17 -13.69
N PRO A 8 -32.96 -38.98 -12.39
CA PRO A 8 -32.52 -37.79 -11.64
C PRO A 8 -31.03 -37.77 -11.33
N VAL A 9 -30.45 -38.94 -11.05
CA VAL A 9 -29.04 -39.08 -10.65
C VAL A 9 -28.12 -38.78 -11.83
N PHE A 10 -28.46 -39.28 -13.02
CA PHE A 10 -27.70 -39.02 -14.24
C PHE A 10 -27.62 -37.53 -14.60
N LYS A 11 -28.73 -36.80 -14.42
CA LYS A 11 -28.76 -35.33 -14.61
C LYS A 11 -27.88 -34.59 -13.60
N ARG A 12 -27.85 -35.03 -12.34
CA ARG A 12 -26.98 -34.45 -11.29
C ARG A 12 -25.50 -34.73 -11.55
N VAL A 13 -25.15 -35.97 -11.90
CA VAL A 13 -23.77 -36.36 -12.23
C VAL A 13 -23.25 -35.59 -13.44
N ARG A 14 -24.09 -35.42 -14.48
CA ARG A 14 -23.70 -34.67 -15.69
C ARG A 14 -23.52 -33.17 -15.41
N LYS A 15 -24.33 -32.57 -14.53
CA LYS A 15 -24.12 -31.19 -14.04
C LYS A 15 -22.81 -31.08 -13.25
N LEU A 16 -22.53 -32.01 -12.33
CA LEU A 16 -21.29 -32.02 -11.56
C LEU A 16 -20.06 -32.19 -12.47
N TYR A 17 -20.13 -33.07 -13.46
CA TYR A 17 -19.07 -33.26 -14.45
C TYR A 17 -18.85 -32.01 -15.32
N PHE A 18 -19.92 -31.32 -15.70
CA PHE A 18 -19.83 -30.05 -16.42
C PHE A 18 -19.19 -28.95 -15.58
N VAL A 19 -19.60 -28.80 -14.31
CA VAL A 19 -18.98 -27.87 -13.34
C VAL A 19 -17.50 -28.21 -13.14
N TYR A 20 -17.15 -29.49 -12.97
CA TYR A 20 -15.77 -29.94 -12.85
C TYR A 20 -14.92 -29.57 -14.07
N ASN A 21 -15.43 -29.75 -15.28
CA ASN A 21 -14.74 -29.35 -16.50
C ASN A 21 -14.57 -27.83 -16.62
N ILE A 22 -15.57 -27.03 -16.21
CA ILE A 22 -15.45 -25.57 -16.14
C ILE A 22 -14.35 -25.17 -15.15
N LEU A 23 -14.32 -25.78 -13.96
CA LEU A 23 -13.30 -25.51 -12.95
C LEU A 23 -11.88 -25.85 -13.45
N LEU A 24 -11.73 -26.98 -14.15
CA LEU A 24 -10.46 -27.35 -14.79
C LEU A 24 -10.04 -26.37 -15.89
N GLN A 25 -10.98 -25.90 -16.72
CA GLN A 25 -10.70 -24.89 -17.73
C GLN A 25 -10.33 -23.53 -17.10
N HIS A 26 -10.96 -23.17 -15.98
CA HIS A 26 -10.63 -21.96 -15.22
C HIS A 26 -9.24 -22.05 -14.60
N GLN A 27 -8.86 -23.21 -14.04
CA GLN A 27 -7.50 -23.44 -13.56
C GLN A 27 -6.46 -23.36 -14.69
N LYS A 28 -6.76 -23.92 -15.87
CA LYS A 28 -5.86 -23.85 -17.04
C LYS A 28 -5.74 -22.44 -17.63
N LYS A 29 -6.81 -21.62 -17.64
CA LYS A 29 -6.74 -20.22 -18.07
C LYS A 29 -5.90 -19.34 -17.12
N ASN A 30 -5.81 -19.70 -15.84
CA ASN A 30 -5.05 -18.97 -14.83
C ASN A 30 -3.53 -19.25 -14.83
N THR A 31 -3.03 -20.16 -15.66
CA THR A 31 -1.59 -20.45 -15.76
C THR A 31 -0.94 -19.83 -17.00
N ARG A 32 -1.21 -18.54 -17.27
CA ARG A 32 -0.40 -17.79 -18.25
C ARG A 32 1.06 -17.88 -17.82
N LYS A 33 1.88 -18.57 -18.63
CA LYS A 33 3.32 -18.70 -18.39
C LYS A 33 3.91 -17.29 -18.21
N ARG A 34 4.57 -17.08 -17.07
CA ARG A 34 5.15 -15.80 -16.72
C ARG A 34 6.25 -15.45 -17.73
N LYS A 35 6.02 -14.44 -18.57
CA LYS A 35 7.01 -13.98 -19.57
C LYS A 35 8.32 -13.50 -18.94
N PHE A 36 8.24 -12.86 -17.76
CA PHE A 36 9.39 -12.27 -17.10
C PHE A 36 9.37 -12.54 -15.60
N TRP A 37 10.46 -13.08 -15.04
CA TRP A 37 10.62 -13.20 -13.59
C TRP A 37 10.67 -11.82 -12.90
N ILE A 38 11.35 -10.85 -13.52
CA ILE A 38 11.31 -9.42 -13.21
C ILE A 38 11.25 -8.69 -14.56
N ARG A 39 10.41 -7.67 -14.69
CA ARG A 39 10.42 -6.86 -15.91
C ARG A 39 11.77 -6.12 -16.01
N PRO A 40 12.38 -5.96 -17.20
CA PRO A 40 13.71 -5.34 -17.35
C PRO A 40 13.86 -3.99 -16.63
N MET A 41 12.82 -3.16 -16.68
CA MET A 41 12.77 -1.86 -16.01
C MET A 41 12.81 -1.91 -14.47
N PHE A 42 12.44 -3.03 -13.84
CA PHE A 42 12.35 -3.18 -12.38
C PHE A 42 13.51 -3.99 -11.78
N THR A 43 14.59 -4.16 -12.55
CA THR A 43 15.81 -4.79 -12.06
C THR A 43 16.50 -3.90 -11.02
N GLN A 44 17.34 -4.49 -10.16
CA GLN A 44 18.07 -3.75 -9.15
C GLN A 44 19.00 -2.68 -9.75
N ARG A 45 19.64 -3.00 -10.89
CA ARG A 45 20.46 -2.05 -11.64
C ARG A 45 19.65 -0.83 -12.07
N MET A 46 18.49 -1.04 -12.70
CA MET A 46 17.65 0.08 -13.15
C MET A 46 17.12 0.90 -11.98
N ARG A 47 16.80 0.26 -10.84
CA ARG A 47 16.40 0.98 -9.63
C ARG A 47 17.47 1.94 -9.13
N ARG A 48 18.75 1.52 -9.10
CA ARG A 48 19.85 2.40 -8.69
C ARG A 48 20.10 3.53 -9.70
N LEU A 49 20.05 3.21 -11.00
CA LEU A 49 20.36 4.18 -12.06
C LEU A 49 19.25 5.20 -12.32
N GLN A 50 17.98 4.83 -12.11
CA GLN A 50 16.83 5.64 -12.54
C GLN A 50 15.72 5.74 -11.49
N GLY A 51 15.79 4.96 -10.40
CA GLY A 51 14.80 5.04 -9.34
C GLY A 51 14.94 6.35 -8.56
N ALA A 52 13.79 6.96 -8.26
CA ALA A 52 13.73 8.23 -7.53
C ALA A 52 14.52 8.21 -6.22
N SER A 53 14.54 7.07 -5.51
CA SER A 53 15.21 6.90 -4.22
C SER A 53 16.71 7.24 -4.25
N ASP A 54 17.42 6.76 -5.27
CA ASP A 54 18.87 6.93 -5.43
C ASP A 54 19.23 8.13 -6.32
N ASN A 55 18.23 8.80 -6.91
CA ASN A 55 18.40 9.92 -7.84
C ASN A 55 17.67 11.16 -7.31
N LEU A 56 16.45 11.44 -7.81
CA LEU A 56 15.65 12.64 -7.48
C LEU A 56 15.59 12.95 -5.98
N VAL A 57 15.43 11.94 -5.12
CA VAL A 57 15.36 12.13 -3.67
C VAL A 57 16.69 12.60 -3.09
N VAL A 58 17.81 12.05 -3.56
CA VAL A 58 19.15 12.48 -3.15
C VAL A 58 19.39 13.92 -3.61
N GLU A 59 19.05 14.24 -4.86
CA GLU A 59 19.16 15.60 -5.41
C GLU A 59 18.37 16.62 -4.58
N MET A 60 17.13 16.30 -4.21
CA MET A 60 16.33 17.16 -3.32
C MET A 60 16.97 17.30 -1.94
N GLN A 61 17.49 16.22 -1.36
CA GLN A 61 18.16 16.28 -0.05
C GLN A 61 19.41 17.16 -0.05
N THR A 62 20.19 17.17 -1.14
CA THR A 62 21.45 17.92 -1.21
C THR A 62 21.28 19.36 -1.68
N THR A 63 20.30 19.61 -2.55
CA THR A 63 20.20 20.87 -3.31
C THR A 63 19.06 21.74 -2.83
N ASP A 64 17.91 21.15 -2.48
CA ASP A 64 16.69 21.90 -2.19
C ASP A 64 15.79 21.14 -1.18
N CYS A 65 15.99 21.44 0.10
CA CYS A 65 15.21 20.86 1.19
C CYS A 65 13.73 21.26 1.14
N GLU A 66 13.36 22.39 0.52
CA GLU A 66 11.95 22.78 0.36
C GLU A 66 11.25 21.84 -0.62
N LYS A 67 11.92 21.44 -1.71
CA LYS A 67 11.38 20.44 -2.63
C LYS A 67 11.26 19.08 -1.95
N PHE A 68 12.23 18.70 -1.12
CA PHE A 68 12.12 17.50 -0.30
C PHE A 68 10.87 17.54 0.59
N PHE A 69 10.67 18.65 1.30
CA PHE A 69 9.49 18.85 2.15
C PHE A 69 8.19 18.80 1.34
N ASN A 70 8.14 19.45 0.19
CA ASN A 70 6.96 19.40 -0.68
C ASN A 70 6.70 17.98 -1.23
N TYR A 71 7.75 17.21 -1.47
CA TYR A 71 7.65 15.86 -2.02
C TYR A 71 7.16 14.83 -1.00
N PHE A 72 7.63 14.91 0.26
CA PHE A 72 7.32 13.95 1.33
C PHE A 72 6.44 14.48 2.47
N ARG A 73 6.10 15.79 2.47
CA ARG A 73 5.44 16.51 3.58
C ARG A 73 6.18 16.39 4.92
N MET A 74 7.51 16.27 4.87
CA MET A 74 8.37 16.04 6.02
C MET A 74 9.79 16.53 5.71
N THR A 75 10.49 17.07 6.71
CA THR A 75 11.89 17.48 6.53
C THR A 75 12.82 16.27 6.48
N PRO A 76 14.04 16.39 5.91
CA PRO A 76 15.01 15.29 5.89
C PRO A 76 15.36 14.77 7.29
N GLU A 77 15.46 15.66 8.28
CA GLU A 77 15.83 15.29 9.66
C GLU A 77 14.72 14.49 10.33
N LEU A 78 13.46 14.89 10.13
CA LEU A 78 12.30 14.13 10.62
C LEU A 78 12.19 12.78 9.90
N PHE A 79 12.50 12.74 8.60
CA PHE A 79 12.55 11.50 7.84
C PHE A 79 13.58 10.52 8.43
N ASP A 80 14.79 10.98 8.71
CA ASP A 80 15.84 10.12 9.27
C ASP A 80 15.51 9.67 10.71
N LYS A 81 14.90 10.54 11.52
CA LYS A 81 14.34 10.17 12.83
C LYS A 81 13.24 9.12 12.73
N LEU A 82 12.33 9.25 11.76
CA LEU A 82 11.29 8.25 11.55
C LEU A 82 11.88 6.93 11.08
N LEU A 83 12.86 6.99 10.16
CA LEU A 83 13.55 5.80 9.66
C LEU A 83 14.29 5.05 10.76
N SER A 84 14.90 5.74 11.72
CA SER A 84 15.58 5.07 12.83
C SER A 84 14.61 4.32 13.77
N LEU A 85 13.37 4.82 13.91
CA LEU A 85 12.34 4.16 14.71
C LEU A 85 11.77 2.91 14.02
N ILE A 86 11.47 3.00 12.72
CA ILE A 86 10.74 1.93 12.02
C ILE A 86 11.64 1.01 11.20
N GLY A 87 12.89 1.41 10.95
CA GLY A 87 13.77 0.82 9.95
C GLY A 87 13.93 -0.68 10.11
N LEU A 88 14.15 -1.14 11.35
CA LEU A 88 14.29 -2.56 11.71
C LEU A 88 13.00 -3.36 11.47
N HIS A 89 11.83 -2.75 11.62
CA HIS A 89 10.53 -3.42 11.44
C HIS A 89 10.16 -3.61 9.97
N ILE A 90 10.71 -2.78 9.08
CA ILE A 90 10.43 -2.82 7.63
C ILE A 90 11.57 -3.40 6.80
N GLU A 91 12.72 -3.64 7.44
CA GLU A 91 13.85 -4.32 6.84
C GLU A 91 13.49 -5.77 6.48
N LYS A 92 14.03 -6.25 5.36
CA LYS A 92 13.79 -7.61 4.88
C LYS A 92 15.13 -8.32 4.82
N GLN A 93 15.12 -9.58 5.18
CA GLN A 93 16.28 -10.45 5.01
C GLN A 93 16.49 -10.77 3.53
N GLU A 94 17.74 -10.85 3.14
CA GLU A 94 18.11 -11.36 1.83
C GLU A 94 17.94 -12.88 1.80
N LEU A 95 17.14 -13.36 0.85
CA LEU A 95 16.89 -14.79 0.66
C LEU A 95 17.33 -15.21 -0.75
N CYS A 96 16.56 -14.81 -1.76
CA CYS A 96 16.87 -15.10 -3.17
C CYS A 96 17.22 -13.83 -3.97
N ARG A 97 17.00 -12.65 -3.39
CA ARG A 97 17.16 -11.34 -4.04
C ARG A 97 17.53 -10.32 -2.99
N VAL A 98 18.36 -9.36 -3.39
CA VAL A 98 18.59 -8.15 -2.59
C VAL A 98 17.25 -7.44 -2.37
N PRO A 99 16.81 -7.29 -1.12
CA PRO A 99 15.56 -6.63 -0.80
C PRO A 99 15.63 -5.13 -1.10
N ILE A 100 14.47 -4.50 -1.23
CA ILE A 100 14.39 -3.04 -1.28
C ILE A 100 14.68 -2.52 0.13
N SER A 101 15.61 -1.59 0.26
CA SER A 101 16.06 -1.06 1.55
C SER A 101 14.91 -0.43 2.35
N SER A 102 15.02 -0.45 3.68
CA SER A 102 14.06 0.21 4.58
C SER A 102 13.87 1.70 4.22
N ARG A 103 14.96 2.41 3.87
CA ARG A 103 14.92 3.80 3.40
C ARG A 103 14.04 3.98 2.16
N THR A 104 14.28 3.20 1.10
CA THR A 104 13.49 3.29 -0.14
C THR A 104 12.04 2.89 0.09
N ARG A 105 11.79 1.90 0.95
CA ARG A 105 10.44 1.50 1.36
C ARG A 105 9.70 2.64 2.04
N LEU A 106 10.33 3.32 3.00
CA LEU A 106 9.72 4.47 3.68
C LEU A 106 9.49 5.65 2.73
N GLN A 107 10.44 5.97 1.85
CA GLN A 107 10.26 7.02 0.84
C GLN A 107 9.06 6.75 -0.06
N LEU A 108 8.93 5.52 -0.58
CA LEU A 108 7.80 5.13 -1.41
C LEU A 108 6.45 5.39 -0.70
N ILE A 109 6.40 5.15 0.61
CA ILE A 109 5.19 5.31 1.42
C ILE A 109 4.84 6.75 1.66
N LEU A 110 5.81 7.51 2.15
CA LEU A 110 5.58 8.91 2.45
C LEU A 110 5.19 9.66 1.17
N ARG A 111 5.80 9.31 0.03
CA ARG A 111 5.37 9.88 -1.24
C ARG A 111 3.93 9.51 -1.59
N TRP A 112 3.54 8.25 -1.37
CA TRP A 112 2.18 7.78 -1.65
C TRP A 112 1.13 8.46 -0.76
N LEU A 113 1.42 8.60 0.53
CA LEU A 113 0.55 9.29 1.49
C LEU A 113 0.47 10.80 1.21
N ALA A 114 1.60 11.42 0.85
CA ALA A 114 1.67 12.85 0.55
C ALA A 114 0.94 13.25 -0.74
N SER A 115 0.95 12.38 -1.76
CA SER A 115 0.35 12.71 -3.07
C SER A 115 -1.10 12.25 -3.21
N GLY A 116 -1.50 11.20 -2.49
CA GLY A 116 -2.83 10.61 -2.64
C GLY A 116 -3.07 9.92 -3.99
N ASP A 117 -2.02 9.78 -4.80
CA ASP A 117 -2.11 9.26 -6.17
C ASP A 117 -2.37 7.76 -6.24
N SER A 118 -2.72 7.31 -7.45
CA SER A 118 -2.64 5.89 -7.80
C SER A 118 -1.20 5.36 -7.65
N LEU A 119 -1.07 4.06 -7.41
CA LEU A 119 0.24 3.42 -7.21
C LEU A 119 1.07 3.32 -8.51
N ALA A 120 0.43 3.42 -9.67
CA ALA A 120 1.10 3.18 -10.96
C ALA A 120 2.22 4.19 -11.24
N PRO A 121 2.01 5.53 -11.15
CA PRO A 121 3.08 6.51 -11.30
C PRO A 121 4.25 6.28 -10.33
N LEU A 122 3.97 5.98 -9.06
CA LEU A 122 5.01 5.72 -8.06
C LEU A 122 5.80 4.45 -8.38
N SER A 123 5.13 3.42 -8.90
CA SER A 123 5.76 2.17 -9.34
C SER A 123 6.80 2.41 -10.43
N TYR A 124 6.48 3.27 -11.40
CA TYR A 124 7.42 3.72 -12.43
C TYR A 124 8.55 4.58 -11.84
N ALA A 125 8.21 5.63 -11.08
CA ALA A 125 9.20 6.57 -10.53
C ALA A 125 10.24 5.89 -9.63
N PHE A 126 9.83 4.96 -8.78
CA PHE A 126 10.74 4.24 -7.89
C PHE A 126 11.34 2.97 -8.52
N HIS A 127 10.96 2.61 -9.75
CA HIS A 127 11.38 1.36 -10.40
C HIS A 127 11.10 0.12 -9.54
N ILE A 128 9.90 0.07 -8.95
CA ILE A 128 9.41 -1.04 -8.12
C ILE A 128 8.11 -1.53 -8.72
N GLY A 129 8.00 -2.81 -9.06
CA GLY A 129 6.77 -3.35 -9.64
C GLY A 129 5.55 -3.16 -8.73
N ALA A 130 4.39 -2.82 -9.30
CA ALA A 130 3.18 -2.44 -8.57
C ALA A 130 2.78 -3.41 -7.45
N ASN A 131 2.86 -4.73 -7.69
CA ASN A 131 2.56 -5.74 -6.67
C ASN A 131 3.52 -5.66 -5.47
N THR A 132 4.80 -5.42 -5.73
CA THR A 132 5.81 -5.26 -4.68
C THR A 132 5.60 -3.95 -3.94
N ALA A 133 5.33 -2.86 -4.66
CA ALA A 133 5.03 -1.55 -4.07
C ALA A 133 3.79 -1.63 -3.16
N SER A 134 2.72 -2.30 -3.59
CA SER A 134 1.50 -2.49 -2.79
C SER A 134 1.77 -3.28 -1.50
N LYS A 135 2.60 -4.34 -1.57
CA LYS A 135 3.03 -5.08 -0.38
C LYS A 135 3.85 -4.22 0.58
N ILE A 136 4.81 -3.46 0.04
CA ILE A 136 5.57 -2.48 0.83
C ILE A 136 4.62 -1.50 1.52
N ILE A 137 3.59 -1.05 0.81
CA ILE A 137 2.56 -0.17 1.36
C ILE A 137 1.87 -0.75 2.56
N LYS A 138 1.30 -1.94 2.40
CA LYS A 138 0.64 -2.61 3.50
C LYS A 138 1.57 -2.83 4.69
N GLU A 139 2.75 -3.42 4.45
CA GLU A 139 3.71 -3.76 5.52
C GLU A 139 4.20 -2.53 6.29
N THR A 140 4.54 -1.46 5.57
CA THR A 140 5.12 -0.26 6.17
C THR A 140 4.06 0.57 6.89
N CYS A 141 2.83 0.66 6.36
CA CYS A 141 1.73 1.32 7.07
C CYS A 141 1.37 0.59 8.37
N THR A 142 1.38 -0.75 8.38
CA THR A 142 1.18 -1.51 9.61
C THR A 142 2.30 -1.23 10.62
N ALA A 143 3.56 -1.23 10.19
CA ALA A 143 4.68 -0.90 11.08
C ALA A 143 4.58 0.53 11.64
N LEU A 144 4.24 1.51 10.79
CA LEU A 144 4.02 2.89 11.21
C LEU A 144 2.93 3.00 12.26
N TRP A 145 1.78 2.35 12.04
CA TRP A 145 0.68 2.35 12.98
C TRP A 145 1.09 1.77 14.33
N GLU A 146 1.69 0.58 14.35
CA GLU A 146 2.06 -0.07 15.62
C GLU A 146 3.08 0.73 16.43
N ILE A 147 4.01 1.43 15.80
CA ILE A 147 5.09 2.16 16.49
C ILE A 147 4.65 3.57 16.90
N LEU A 148 3.85 4.24 16.07
CA LEU A 148 3.52 5.65 16.26
C LEU A 148 2.18 5.88 16.95
N LYS A 149 1.24 4.92 16.92
CA LYS A 149 -0.13 5.16 17.41
C LYS A 149 -0.16 5.72 18.83
N ASP A 150 0.62 5.14 19.73
CA ASP A 150 0.65 5.53 21.15
C ASP A 150 1.47 6.80 21.43
N ARG A 151 2.33 7.20 20.47
CA ARG A 151 3.19 8.38 20.58
C ARG A 151 2.57 9.63 19.99
N VAL A 152 1.73 9.46 18.96
CA VAL A 152 1.20 10.56 18.14
C VAL A 152 -0.27 10.83 18.46
N PHE A 153 -1.07 9.80 18.72
CA PHE A 153 -2.47 10.00 19.06
C PHE A 153 -2.67 10.27 20.55
N LEU A 154 -3.66 11.10 20.84
CA LEU A 154 -4.14 11.32 22.20
C LEU A 154 -4.74 10.02 22.75
N GLN A 155 -4.56 9.80 24.04
CA GLN A 155 -5.29 8.75 24.74
C GLN A 155 -6.79 9.09 24.69
N PRO A 156 -7.67 8.13 24.40
CA PRO A 156 -9.10 8.38 24.23
C PRO A 156 -9.78 8.57 25.59
N THR A 157 -9.52 9.68 26.25
CA THR A 157 -10.15 10.11 27.50
C THR A 157 -11.12 11.26 27.23
N ASP A 158 -12.19 11.35 28.02
CA ASP A 158 -13.20 12.40 27.89
C ASP A 158 -12.57 13.80 27.96
N GLU A 159 -11.59 13.97 28.85
CA GLU A 159 -10.83 15.23 29.02
C GLU A 159 -10.06 15.62 27.75
N ASN A 160 -9.45 14.65 27.05
CA ASN A 160 -8.71 14.92 25.82
C ASN A 160 -9.69 15.26 24.69
N TRP A 161 -10.82 14.56 24.59
CA TRP A 161 -11.83 14.84 23.57
C TRP A 161 -12.52 16.20 23.79
N GLN A 162 -12.79 16.56 25.04
CA GLN A 162 -13.35 17.87 25.38
C GLN A 162 -12.39 18.98 24.95
N LYS A 163 -11.09 18.86 25.26
CA LYS A 163 -10.08 19.84 24.80
C LYS A 163 -10.06 20.01 23.28
N VAL A 164 -10.13 18.90 22.54
CA VAL A 164 -10.16 18.96 21.07
C VAL A 164 -11.43 19.68 20.59
N ALA A 165 -12.59 19.35 21.16
CA ALA A 165 -13.86 20.01 20.82
C ALA A 165 -13.82 21.52 21.12
N ASP A 166 -13.29 21.91 22.28
CA ASP A 166 -13.15 23.30 22.68
C ASP A 166 -12.20 24.06 21.74
N ASP A 167 -11.11 23.43 21.30
CA ASP A 167 -10.18 24.02 20.33
C ASP A 167 -10.81 24.20 18.95
N PHE A 168 -11.58 23.24 18.46
CA PHE A 168 -12.34 23.38 17.22
C PHE A 168 -13.42 24.46 17.31
N GLU A 169 -14.10 24.58 18.44
CA GLU A 169 -15.07 25.65 18.67
C GLU A 169 -14.38 27.02 18.67
N ARG A 170 -13.25 27.14 19.39
CA ARG A 170 -12.49 28.39 19.48
C ARG A 170 -11.90 28.84 18.15
N ILE A 171 -11.35 27.92 17.36
CA ILE A 171 -10.62 28.24 16.11
C ILE A 171 -11.57 28.30 14.92
N CYS A 172 -12.48 27.32 14.81
CA CYS A 172 -13.31 27.10 13.62
C CYS A 172 -14.80 27.42 13.86
N GLN A 173 -15.19 27.81 15.08
CA GLN A 173 -16.60 28.01 15.46
C GLN A 173 -17.47 26.78 15.21
N PHE A 174 -16.88 25.59 15.39
CA PHE A 174 -17.56 24.32 15.19
C PHE A 174 -17.63 23.54 16.53
N PRO A 175 -18.73 23.67 17.29
CA PRO A 175 -18.87 23.03 18.59
C PRO A 175 -18.94 21.51 18.46
N ASN A 176 -18.44 20.80 19.48
CA ASN A 176 -18.45 19.33 19.55
C ASN A 176 -17.71 18.62 18.39
N CYS A 177 -16.77 19.29 17.71
CA CYS A 177 -15.94 18.65 16.69
C CYS A 177 -14.70 18.02 17.30
N ILE A 178 -14.57 16.70 17.20
CA ILE A 178 -13.41 15.95 17.74
C ILE A 178 -12.34 15.67 16.69
N GLY A 179 -12.49 16.20 15.47
CA GLY A 179 -11.54 16.01 14.39
C GLY A 179 -12.13 16.28 13.01
N ALA A 180 -11.24 16.53 12.05
CA ALA A 180 -11.59 16.69 10.66
C ALA A 180 -10.78 15.71 9.82
N VAL A 181 -11.43 15.10 8.82
CA VAL A 181 -10.77 14.25 7.83
C VAL A 181 -10.83 14.98 6.51
N ASP A 182 -9.66 15.25 5.92
CA ASP A 182 -9.59 15.87 4.60
C ASP A 182 -10.16 14.93 3.52
N GLY A 183 -10.83 15.51 2.54
CA GLY A 183 -11.65 14.79 1.58
C GLY A 183 -10.82 13.94 0.62
N LYS A 184 -11.08 12.62 0.58
CA LYS A 184 -10.64 11.75 -0.51
C LYS A 184 -11.85 11.29 -1.32
N HIS A 185 -11.82 11.51 -2.63
CA HIS A 185 -12.85 10.99 -3.52
C HIS A 185 -12.73 9.47 -3.64
N ILE A 186 -13.59 8.73 -2.92
CA ILE A 186 -13.69 7.27 -3.02
C ILE A 186 -14.76 6.94 -4.05
N MET A 187 -14.33 6.42 -5.22
CA MET A 187 -15.23 5.90 -6.24
C MET A 187 -15.89 4.62 -5.70
N ILE A 188 -17.17 4.68 -5.35
CA ILE A 188 -17.97 3.50 -5.02
C ILE A 188 -18.59 2.98 -6.31
N GLN A 189 -18.16 1.80 -6.76
CA GLN A 189 -18.78 1.13 -7.90
C GLN A 189 -20.01 0.38 -7.41
N ALA A 190 -21.20 0.81 -7.82
CA ALA A 190 -22.43 0.07 -7.59
C ALA A 190 -22.42 -1.22 -8.43
N CYS A 191 -22.93 -2.31 -7.85
CA CYS A 191 -23.22 -3.52 -8.62
C CYS A 191 -24.32 -3.20 -9.64
N ILE A 192 -24.03 -3.43 -10.92
CA ILE A 192 -25.03 -3.48 -12.00
C ILE A 192 -25.46 -4.93 -12.16
#